data_AF-A0A9D8TT42-F1
#
_entry.id   AF-A0A9D8TT42-F1
#
_cell.length_a   1.000
_cell.length_b   1.000
_cell.length_c   1.000
_cell.angle_alpha   90.00
_cell.angle_beta   90.00
_cell.angle_gamma   90.00
#
_symmetry.space_group_name_H-M   'P 1'
#
loop_
_entity.id
_entity.type
_entity.pdbx_description
1 polymer ?
#
loop_
_entity_poly.entity_id
_entity_poly.type
_entity_poly.pdbx_seq_one_letter_code
_entity_poly.pdbx_strand_id
1 'polypeptide(L)'
;IGGPNAKGTSPVEISEADADAFFAYAGKYVESGDLWSATFGEATKYLRERQNTTVSERLVRGVVYLDMTINRTAADGKYLDEAVFDYPLTVTVRVPDGWNTVAYVDNRIRKTAETSVGADGYVYATVNVTPGKDGKVTSTAIYPID
;
A
#
# COMPACT_ATOMS: atom_id res chain seq x y z
N ILE A 1 14.15 -23.49 -49.54
CA ILE A 1 14.18 -22.12 -48.98
C ILE A 1 14.21 -22.28 -47.47
N GLY A 2 15.41 -22.35 -46.89
CA GLY A 2 15.60 -22.49 -45.44
C GLY A 2 15.58 -21.11 -44.80
N GLY A 3 14.58 -20.85 -43.96
CA GLY A 3 14.51 -19.63 -43.15
C GLY A 3 15.57 -19.64 -42.04
N PRO A 4 16.10 -18.47 -41.65
CA PRO A 4 17.16 -18.39 -40.64
C PRO A 4 16.63 -18.82 -39.26
N ASN A 5 17.39 -19.71 -38.63
CA ASN A 5 17.24 -20.15 -37.25
C ASN A 5 17.12 -18.95 -36.30
N ALA A 6 16.00 -18.84 -35.60
CA ALA A 6 15.91 -18.00 -34.41
C ALA A 6 16.94 -18.55 -33.41
N LYS A 7 17.98 -17.76 -33.11
CA LYS A 7 18.88 -18.02 -31.99
C LYS A 7 18.04 -18.04 -30.72
N GLY A 8 17.65 -19.24 -30.27
CA GLY A 8 17.13 -19.44 -28.92
C GLY A 8 18.21 -18.96 -27.95
N THR A 9 17.91 -17.92 -27.20
CA THR A 9 18.67 -17.59 -26.00
C THR A 9 18.61 -18.82 -25.10
N SER A 10 19.75 -19.49 -24.90
CA SER A 10 19.86 -20.50 -23.86
C SER A 10 19.35 -19.91 -22.54
N PRO A 11 18.66 -20.69 -21.69
CA PRO A 11 18.25 -20.22 -20.37
C PRO A 11 19.47 -19.63 -19.67
N VAL A 12 19.32 -18.43 -19.11
CA VAL A 12 20.34 -17.88 -18.21
C VAL A 12 20.35 -18.80 -16.99
N GLU A 13 21.41 -19.58 -16.82
CA GLU A 13 21.62 -20.35 -15.59
C GLU A 13 21.99 -19.35 -14.50
N ILE A 14 21.10 -19.18 -13.53
CA ILE A 14 21.33 -18.36 -12.35
C ILE A 14 21.92 -19.27 -11.28
N SER A 15 23.12 -18.95 -10.80
CA SER A 15 23.73 -19.72 -9.71
C SER A 15 23.08 -19.38 -8.37
N GLU A 16 23.25 -20.25 -7.38
CA GLU A 16 22.85 -19.96 -5.99
C GLU A 16 23.50 -18.67 -5.48
N ALA A 17 24.77 -18.43 -5.83
CA ALA A 17 25.48 -17.21 -5.48
C ALA A 17 24.87 -15.94 -6.11
N ASP A 18 24.37 -16.04 -7.35
CA ASP A 18 23.68 -14.92 -8.01
C ASP A 18 22.33 -14.64 -7.35
N ALA A 19 21.61 -15.69 -6.95
CA ALA A 19 20.34 -15.55 -6.21
C ALA A 19 20.56 -14.91 -4.84
N ASP A 20 21.57 -15.37 -4.09
CA ASP A 20 21.94 -14.80 -2.80
C ASP A 20 22.33 -13.33 -2.91
N ALA A 21 23.16 -12.99 -3.91
CA ALA A 21 23.54 -11.61 -4.17
C ALA A 21 22.32 -10.73 -4.49
N PHE A 22 21.37 -11.25 -5.28
CA PHE A 22 20.12 -10.56 -5.58
C PHE A 22 19.25 -10.36 -4.32
N PHE A 23 19.04 -11.39 -3.50
CA PHE A 23 18.22 -11.26 -2.30
C PHE A 23 18.87 -10.38 -1.24
N ALA A 24 20.20 -10.39 -1.10
CA ALA A 24 20.91 -9.45 -0.25
C ALA A 24 20.77 -8.00 -0.74
N TYR A 25 20.82 -7.78 -2.06
CA TYR A 25 20.57 -6.47 -2.65
C TYR A 25 19.13 -6.00 -2.42
N ALA A 26 18.13 -6.85 -2.69
CA ALA A 26 16.73 -6.56 -2.45
C ALA A 26 16.44 -6.31 -0.96
N GLY A 27 17.10 -7.05 -0.07
CA GLY A 27 16.99 -6.89 1.38
C GLY A 27 17.28 -5.47 1.87
N LYS A 28 18.21 -4.75 1.24
CA LYS A 28 18.49 -3.35 1.56
C LYS A 28 17.28 -2.43 1.36
N TYR A 29 16.47 -2.70 0.33
CA TYR A 29 15.24 -1.95 0.06
C TYR A 29 14.09 -2.37 0.97
N VAL A 30 14.10 -3.62 1.44
CA VAL A 30 13.16 -4.06 2.49
C VAL A 30 13.47 -3.35 3.80
N GLU A 31 14.74 -3.25 4.16
CA GLU A 31 15.21 -2.54 5.37
C GLU A 31 14.94 -1.03 5.31
N SER A 32 15.12 -0.39 4.16
CA SER A 32 14.79 1.03 3.97
C SER A 32 13.28 1.31 3.89
N GLY A 33 12.46 0.28 3.70
CA GLY A 33 11.02 0.40 3.51
C GLY A 33 10.58 0.72 2.08
N ASP A 34 11.51 0.78 1.13
CA ASP A 34 11.23 1.02 -0.30
C ASP A 34 10.66 -0.22 -1.01
N LEU A 35 10.84 -1.41 -0.42
CA LEU A 35 10.33 -2.68 -0.95
C LEU A 35 9.55 -3.44 0.13
N TRP A 36 8.29 -3.77 -0.16
CA TRP A 36 7.53 -4.69 0.68
C TRP A 36 7.79 -6.14 0.27
N SER A 37 8.37 -6.93 1.18
CA SER A 37 8.54 -8.37 1.02
C SER A 37 7.44 -9.13 1.75
N ALA A 38 6.75 -10.01 1.04
CA ALA A 38 5.63 -10.79 1.55
C ALA A 38 5.52 -12.12 0.81
N THR A 39 4.87 -13.10 1.44
CA THR A 39 4.47 -14.33 0.76
C THR A 39 3.41 -14.04 -0.31
N PHE A 40 3.27 -14.93 -1.30
CA PHE A 40 2.22 -14.81 -2.32
C PHE A 40 0.81 -14.74 -1.71
N GLY A 41 0.59 -15.47 -0.60
CA GLY A 41 -0.69 -15.46 0.12
C GLY A 41 -1.01 -14.11 0.75
N GLU A 42 -0.02 -13.48 1.40
CA GLU A 42 -0.18 -12.14 2.00
C GLU A 42 -0.42 -11.07 0.93
N ALA A 43 0.37 -11.09 -0.15
CA ALA A 43 0.18 -10.16 -1.26
C ALA A 43 -1.21 -10.32 -1.89
N THR A 44 -1.69 -11.55 -2.07
CA THR A 44 -3.03 -11.82 -2.60
C THR A 44 -4.13 -11.31 -1.68
N LYS A 45 -3.99 -11.49 -0.36
CA LYS A 45 -4.96 -10.98 0.63
C LYS A 45 -5.02 -9.46 0.59
N TYR A 46 -3.87 -8.80 0.65
CA TYR A 46 -3.76 -7.34 0.56
C TYR A 46 -4.41 -6.80 -0.72
N LEU A 47 -4.11 -7.41 -1.87
CA LEU A 47 -4.68 -6.98 -3.15
C LEU A 47 -6.21 -7.14 -3.19
N ARG A 48 -6.74 -8.27 -2.71
CA ARG A 48 -8.19 -8.47 -2.62
C ARG A 48 -8.86 -7.47 -1.68
N GLU A 49 -8.25 -7.20 -0.53
CA GLU A 49 -8.75 -6.22 0.44
C GLU A 49 -8.79 -4.81 -0.17
N ARG A 50 -7.70 -4.42 -0.85
CA ARG A 50 -7.59 -3.13 -1.54
C ARG A 50 -8.62 -2.98 -2.65
N GLN A 51 -8.81 -4.01 -3.48
CA GLN A 51 -9.78 -3.98 -4.59
C GLN A 51 -11.23 -3.85 -4.10
N ASN A 52 -11.51 -4.32 -2.90
CA ASN A 52 -12.84 -4.27 -2.30
C ASN A 52 -13.03 -3.06 -1.37
N THR A 53 -12.02 -2.21 -1.20
CA THR A 53 -12.10 -1.05 -0.33
C THR A 53 -12.39 0.21 -1.14
N THR A 54 -13.40 0.96 -0.71
CA THR A 54 -13.68 2.32 -1.15
C THR A 54 -12.99 3.30 -0.22
N VAL A 55 -12.36 4.30 -0.80
CA VAL A 55 -11.64 5.37 -0.10
C VAL A 55 -12.25 6.71 -0.48
N SER A 56 -12.50 7.55 0.50
CA SER A 56 -12.91 8.94 0.30
C SER A 56 -12.21 9.87 1.28
N GLU A 57 -11.86 11.06 0.81
CA GLU A 57 -11.23 12.10 1.63
C GLU A 57 -12.14 13.31 1.78
N ARG A 58 -12.06 13.99 2.92
CA ARG A 58 -12.72 15.29 3.13
C ARG A 58 -11.92 16.18 4.06
N LEU A 59 -11.91 17.48 3.78
CA LEU A 59 -11.28 18.48 4.63
C LEU A 59 -12.34 19.16 5.51
N VAL A 60 -12.18 19.07 6.83
CA VAL A 60 -13.08 19.70 7.80
C VAL A 60 -12.26 20.50 8.80
N ARG A 61 -12.44 21.83 8.81
CA ARG A 61 -11.77 22.76 9.74
C ARG A 61 -10.25 22.57 9.79
N GLY A 62 -9.61 22.37 8.63
CA GLY A 62 -8.16 22.18 8.52
C GLY A 62 -7.66 20.79 8.88
N VAL A 63 -8.54 19.82 9.12
CA VAL A 63 -8.18 18.41 9.33
C VAL A 63 -8.67 17.58 8.15
N VAL A 64 -7.79 16.74 7.60
CA VAL A 64 -8.17 15.80 6.54
C VAL A 64 -8.72 14.54 7.19
N TYR A 65 -9.89 14.10 6.79
CA TYR A 65 -10.48 12.83 7.20
C TYR A 65 -10.42 11.86 6.04
N LEU A 66 -9.78 10.71 6.28
CA LEU A 66 -9.76 9.58 5.38
C LEU A 66 -10.81 8.57 5.82
N ASP A 67 -11.86 8.43 5.03
CA ASP A 67 -12.96 7.50 5.26
C ASP A 67 -12.77 6.27 4.37
N MET A 68 -12.68 5.09 4.99
CA MET A 68 -12.43 3.81 4.30
C MET A 68 -13.51 2.80 4.64
N THR A 69 -14.08 2.18 3.61
CA THR A 69 -15.13 1.15 3.76
C THR A 69 -14.81 -0.03 2.86
N ILE A 70 -14.83 -1.23 3.42
CA ILE A 70 -14.62 -2.45 2.66
C ILE A 70 -15.94 -3.15 2.35
N ASN A 71 -16.14 -3.51 1.08
CA ASN A 71 -17.18 -4.44 0.69
C ASN A 71 -16.74 -5.87 1.01
N ARG A 72 -17.40 -6.49 1.99
CA ARG A 72 -17.09 -7.84 2.46
C ARG A 72 -17.52 -8.94 1.49
N THR A 73 -18.26 -8.62 0.43
CA THR A 73 -18.56 -9.56 -0.65
C THR A 73 -17.85 -9.12 -1.92
N ALA A 74 -16.87 -9.91 -2.36
CA ALA A 74 -16.13 -9.65 -3.58
C ALA A 74 -16.97 -9.87 -4.84
N ALA A 75 -16.48 -9.38 -5.98
CA ALA A 75 -17.14 -9.52 -7.28
C ALA A 75 -17.34 -10.99 -7.70
N ASP A 76 -16.50 -11.91 -7.19
CA ASP A 76 -16.65 -13.36 -7.37
C ASP A 76 -17.67 -14.00 -6.40
N GLY A 77 -18.39 -13.19 -5.61
CA GLY A 77 -19.39 -13.62 -4.64
C GLY A 77 -18.82 -14.16 -3.32
N LYS A 78 -17.49 -14.18 -3.16
CA LYS A 78 -16.86 -14.71 -1.93
C LYS A 78 -16.84 -13.67 -0.82
N TYR A 79 -17.08 -14.16 0.40
CA TYR A 79 -16.97 -13.35 1.61
C TYR A 79 -15.50 -13.13 2.01
N LEU A 80 -15.16 -11.90 2.32
CA LEU A 80 -13.85 -11.48 2.83
C LEU A 80 -13.89 -11.39 4.36
N ASP A 81 -13.64 -12.53 5.01
CA ASP A 81 -13.58 -12.65 6.46
C ASP A 81 -12.60 -11.66 7.10
N GLU A 82 -13.04 -10.92 8.09
CA GLU A 82 -12.28 -9.85 8.75
C GLU A 82 -11.12 -10.38 9.60
N ALA A 83 -11.15 -11.66 9.99
CA ALA A 83 -10.00 -12.31 10.62
C ALA A 83 -8.87 -12.60 9.61
N VAL A 84 -9.18 -12.57 8.30
CA VAL A 84 -8.24 -12.88 7.22
C VAL A 84 -7.84 -11.62 6.44
N PHE A 85 -8.78 -10.68 6.27
CA PHE A 85 -8.64 -9.42 5.54
C PHE A 85 -8.71 -8.25 6.53
N ASP A 86 -7.58 -8.00 7.20
CA ASP A 86 -7.33 -6.95 8.19
C ASP A 86 -5.99 -6.24 7.92
N TYR A 87 -5.58 -6.17 6.65
CA TYR A 87 -4.31 -5.55 6.27
C TYR A 87 -4.42 -4.02 6.28
N PRO A 88 -3.45 -3.30 6.86
CA PRO A 88 -3.39 -1.86 6.69
C PRO A 88 -3.12 -1.53 5.23
N LEU A 89 -3.98 -0.74 4.60
CA LEU A 89 -3.83 -0.35 3.21
C LEU A 89 -3.05 0.95 3.09
N THR A 90 -2.09 0.99 2.16
CA THR A 90 -1.35 2.20 1.84
C THR A 90 -2.22 3.12 0.99
N VAL A 91 -2.45 4.34 1.49
CA VAL A 91 -3.24 5.38 0.84
C VAL A 91 -2.41 6.65 0.76
N THR A 92 -2.31 7.21 -0.45
CA THR A 92 -1.75 8.53 -0.69
C THR A 92 -2.87 9.55 -0.62
N VAL A 93 -2.79 10.48 0.34
CA VAL A 93 -3.84 11.46 0.63
C VAL A 93 -3.29 12.85 0.35
N ARG A 94 -4.05 13.66 -0.38
CA ARG A 94 -3.68 15.07 -0.57
C ARG A 94 -3.91 15.82 0.73
N VAL A 95 -2.91 16.56 1.17
CA VAL A 95 -2.98 17.38 2.38
C VAL A 95 -2.82 18.86 2.04
N PRO A 96 -3.26 19.78 2.92
CA PRO A 96 -2.99 21.20 2.74
C PRO A 96 -1.50 21.51 2.59
N ASP A 97 -1.20 22.56 1.84
CA ASP A 97 0.17 23.00 1.63
C ASP A 97 0.84 23.42 2.95
N GLY A 98 2.15 23.21 3.05
CA GLY A 98 2.97 23.56 4.22
C GLY A 98 3.01 22.50 5.32
N TRP A 99 2.26 21.39 5.18
CA TRP A 99 2.42 20.24 6.07
C TRP A 99 3.68 19.47 5.69
N ASN A 100 4.60 19.26 6.62
CA ASN A 100 5.85 18.51 6.39
C ASN A 100 5.78 17.08 6.95
N THR A 101 5.05 16.93 8.06
CA THR A 101 4.80 15.65 8.71
C THR A 101 3.37 15.65 9.20
N VAL A 102 2.72 14.49 9.10
CA VAL A 102 1.36 14.30 9.58
C VAL A 102 1.31 13.26 10.69
N ALA A 103 0.36 13.41 11.61
CA ALA A 103 -0.06 12.37 12.51
C ALA A 103 -1.44 11.84 12.12
N TYR A 104 -1.63 10.55 12.36
CA TYR A 104 -2.91 9.87 12.22
C TYR A 104 -3.02 8.74 13.24
N VAL A 105 -4.22 8.20 13.42
CA VAL A 105 -4.47 7.06 14.31
C VAL A 105 -5.02 5.92 13.50
N ASP A 106 -4.37 4.76 13.60
CA ASP A 106 -4.83 3.51 13.02
C ASP A 106 -4.84 2.45 14.13
N ASN A 107 -5.96 1.74 14.28
CA ASN A 107 -6.13 0.72 15.33
C ASN A 107 -5.73 1.19 16.74
N ARG A 108 -6.07 2.43 17.11
CA ARG A 108 -5.73 3.09 18.40
C ARG A 108 -4.24 3.37 18.59
N ILE A 109 -3.41 3.17 17.58
CA ILE A 109 -1.99 3.50 17.59
C ILE A 109 -1.80 4.80 16.82
N ARG A 110 -1.16 5.78 17.46
CA ARG A 110 -0.73 7.01 16.78
C ARG A 110 0.46 6.69 15.89
N LYS A 111 0.36 7.06 14.62
CA LYS A 111 1.41 6.92 13.61
C LYS A 111 1.74 8.28 13.02
N THR A 112 2.88 8.37 12.37
CA THR A 112 3.32 9.55 11.62
C THR A 112 3.68 9.17 10.20
N ALA A 113 3.61 10.14 9.29
CA ALA A 113 4.08 10.00 7.92
C ALA A 113 4.71 11.31 7.45
N GLU A 114 5.83 11.21 6.74
CA GLU A 114 6.39 12.35 6.01
C GLU A 114 5.51 12.68 4.81
N THR A 115 5.53 13.95 4.43
CA THR A 115 4.87 14.41 3.22
C THR A 115 5.84 14.58 2.07
N SER A 116 5.36 14.45 0.84
CA SER A 116 6.13 14.78 -0.36
C SER A 116 5.33 15.66 -1.30
N VAL A 117 6.02 16.46 -2.11
CA VAL A 117 5.40 17.26 -3.17
C VAL A 117 5.28 16.38 -4.42
N GLY A 118 4.06 16.20 -4.89
CA GLY A 118 3.75 15.48 -6.12
C GLY A 118 4.19 16.25 -7.37
N ALA A 119 4.22 15.56 -8.51
CA ALA A 119 4.58 16.17 -9.80
C ALA A 119 3.60 17.27 -10.25
N ASP A 120 2.39 17.29 -9.68
CA ASP A 120 1.36 18.30 -9.89
C ASP A 120 1.47 19.51 -8.94
N GLY A 121 2.48 19.51 -8.06
CA GLY A 121 2.77 20.60 -7.12
C GLY A 121 1.98 20.53 -5.81
N TYR A 122 1.13 19.52 -5.60
CA TYR A 122 0.41 19.35 -4.33
C TYR A 122 1.20 18.54 -3.31
N VAL A 123 0.90 18.75 -2.03
CA VAL A 123 1.50 17.98 -0.93
C VAL A 123 0.69 16.73 -0.65
N TYR A 124 1.38 15.59 -0.49
CA TYR A 124 0.79 14.29 -0.23
C TYR A 124 1.41 13.64 1.00
N ALA A 125 0.57 12.96 1.78
CA ALA A 125 1.02 12.03 2.81
C ALA A 125 0.67 10.59 2.42
N THR A 126 1.59 9.66 2.61
CA THR A 126 1.34 8.23 2.45
C THR A 126 1.09 7.60 3.81
N VAL A 127 -0.14 7.17 4.06
CA VAL A 127 -0.59 6.61 5.34
C VAL A 127 -1.01 5.15 5.18
N ASN A 128 -0.88 4.36 6.25
CA ASN A 128 -1.28 2.96 6.27
C ASN A 128 -2.44 2.77 7.26
N VAL A 129 -3.64 2.57 6.73
CA VAL A 129 -4.90 2.55 7.49
C VAL A 129 -5.66 1.26 7.23
N THR A 130 -6.10 0.60 8.30
CA THR A 130 -6.92 -0.60 8.20
C THR A 130 -8.38 -0.23 7.90
N PRO A 131 -9.00 -0.78 6.85
CA PRO A 131 -10.42 -0.57 6.54
C PRO A 131 -11.33 -1.01 7.70
N GLY A 132 -12.53 -0.43 7.75
CA GLY A 132 -13.44 -0.72 8.84
C GLY A 132 -13.95 -2.16 8.89
N LYS A 133 -14.30 -2.58 10.10
CA LYS A 133 -14.88 -3.88 10.42
C LYS A 133 -16.41 -3.83 10.33
N ASP A 134 -17.04 -4.98 10.08
CA ASP A 134 -18.46 -5.18 9.81
C ASP A 134 -19.04 -4.30 8.70
N GLY A 135 -18.25 -3.95 7.68
CA GLY A 135 -18.67 -3.01 6.62
C GLY A 135 -18.89 -1.58 7.13
N LYS A 136 -18.43 -1.25 8.34
CA LYS A 136 -18.46 0.11 8.88
C LYS A 136 -17.35 0.94 8.26
N VAL A 137 -17.54 2.26 8.29
CA VAL A 137 -16.52 3.23 7.88
C VAL A 137 -15.46 3.32 8.98
N THR A 138 -14.18 3.11 8.63
CA THR A 138 -13.08 3.65 9.43
C THR A 138 -12.89 5.10 9.01
N SER A 139 -12.96 6.03 9.97
CA SER A 139 -12.69 7.45 9.74
C SER A 139 -11.40 7.84 10.46
N THR A 140 -10.36 8.15 9.69
CA THR A 140 -9.03 8.49 10.21
C THR A 140 -8.77 9.97 10.02
N ALA A 141 -8.57 10.69 11.12
CA ALA A 141 -8.13 12.07 11.09
C ALA A 141 -6.61 12.14 10.81
N ILE A 142 -6.23 12.97 9.85
CA ILE A 142 -4.87 13.29 9.45
C ILE A 142 -4.67 14.79 9.67
N TYR A 143 -3.67 15.13 10.47
CA TYR A 143 -3.38 16.50 10.89
C TYR A 143 -1.87 16.75 10.95
N PRO A 144 -1.42 18.00 10.78
CA PRO A 144 0.01 18.30 10.76
C PRO A 144 0.57 18.14 12.16
N ILE A 145 1.82 17.74 12.23
CA ILE A 145 2.63 17.84 13.44
C ILE A 145 3.91 18.58 13.05
N ASP A 146 4.18 19.66 13.76
CA ASP A 146 5.42 20.43 13.64
C ASP A 146 6.51 19.82 14.53
#